data_AF-A0A0R1E7L1-F1
#
_entry.id   AF-A0A0R1E7L1-F1
#
_cell.length_a   1.000
_cell.length_b   1.000
_cell.length_c   1.000
_cell.angle_alpha   90.00
_cell.angle_beta   90.00
_cell.angle_gamma   90.00
#
_symmetry.space_group_name_H-M   'P 1'
#
loop_
_entity.id
_entity.type
_entity.pdbx_description
1 polymer ?
#
loop_
_entity_poly.entity_id
_entity_poly.type
_entity_poly.pdbx_seq_one_letter_code
_entity_poly.pdbx_strand_id
1 'polypeptide(L)'
;MNKLKSSTHRDKVKKFISLTHTGEQTAIFCLQQNDWKFELASDNYFQNPEYYYRELDRKRIEQLFMRYRDPSDPLKIGSQGVIHFLEDLDLKPDSKLVLIIAWKFHAEVQCEFSRDEFINGMCDLGIDSIDKLKAKLPILEQELNDAGKFKDFYHFTFNYAKDPGAKGIDLEMAIAYWCI
;
A
#
# COMPACT_ATOMS: atom_id res chain seq x y z
N MET A 1 -13.65 -11.47 -11.87
CA MET A 1 -14.41 -11.73 -13.11
C MET A 1 -15.55 -10.71 -13.27
N ASN A 2 -15.35 -9.77 -14.21
CA ASN A 2 -16.29 -8.95 -14.99
C ASN A 2 -17.72 -8.73 -14.48
N LYS A 3 -17.99 -7.55 -13.89
CA LYS A 3 -19.33 -7.09 -13.46
C LYS A 3 -19.87 -5.84 -14.18
N LEU A 4 -19.34 -5.42 -15.33
CA LEU A 4 -20.03 -4.45 -16.20
C LEU A 4 -21.01 -5.19 -17.12
N LYS A 5 -22.14 -5.63 -16.55
CA LYS A 5 -23.14 -6.49 -17.21
C LYS A 5 -24.13 -5.78 -18.15
N SER A 6 -24.05 -4.46 -18.37
CA SER A 6 -24.91 -3.75 -19.32
C SER A 6 -24.15 -2.65 -20.07
N SER A 7 -24.37 -2.49 -21.38
CA SER A 7 -23.77 -1.38 -22.15
C SER A 7 -24.14 -0.03 -21.52
N THR A 8 -25.34 0.07 -20.95
CA THR A 8 -25.83 1.26 -20.23
C THR A 8 -24.94 1.65 -19.05
N HIS A 9 -24.36 0.68 -18.33
CA HIS A 9 -23.46 0.96 -17.20
C HIS A 9 -22.12 1.53 -17.68
N ARG A 10 -21.59 1.01 -18.79
CA ARG A 10 -20.36 1.55 -19.41
C ARG A 10 -20.58 2.98 -19.90
N ASP A 11 -21.75 3.27 -20.48
CA ASP A 11 -22.08 4.61 -20.95
C ASP A 11 -22.20 5.60 -19.77
N LYS A 12 -22.80 5.17 -18.66
CA LYS A 12 -22.85 5.97 -17.42
C LYS A 12 -21.47 6.27 -16.85
N VAL A 13 -20.57 5.29 -16.81
CA VAL A 13 -19.18 5.49 -16.37
C VAL A 13 -18.47 6.50 -17.27
N LYS A 14 -18.56 6.36 -18.59
CA LYS A 14 -17.95 7.33 -19.54
C LYS A 14 -18.48 8.75 -19.35
N LYS A 15 -19.80 8.90 -19.20
CA LYS A 15 -20.43 10.21 -18.93
C LYS A 15 -19.96 10.79 -17.60
N PHE A 16 -19.88 9.96 -16.56
CA PHE A 16 -19.44 10.40 -15.23
C PHE A 16 -17.98 10.87 -15.25
N ILE A 17 -17.09 10.11 -15.89
CA ILE A 17 -15.68 10.49 -16.09
C ILE A 17 -15.59 11.82 -16.85
N SER A 18 -16.36 11.98 -17.93
CA SER A 18 -16.37 13.22 -18.71
C SER A 18 -16.87 14.43 -17.92
N LEU A 19 -17.79 14.23 -16.96
CA LEU A 19 -18.37 15.30 -16.16
C LEU A 19 -17.49 15.69 -14.96
N THR A 20 -16.86 14.70 -14.32
CA THR A 20 -16.13 14.89 -13.05
C THR A 20 -14.62 14.97 -13.23
N HIS A 21 -14.11 14.61 -14.41
CA HIS A 21 -12.68 14.43 -14.69
C HIS A 21 -11.98 13.44 -13.75
N THR A 22 -12.75 12.53 -13.14
CA THR A 22 -12.21 11.44 -12.32
C THR A 22 -11.90 10.23 -13.17
N GLY A 23 -11.09 9.34 -12.63
CA GLY A 23 -10.77 8.05 -13.20
C GLY A 23 -11.88 7.02 -13.02
N GLU A 24 -11.70 5.90 -13.71
CA GLU A 24 -12.72 4.86 -13.82
C GLU A 24 -13.09 4.24 -12.46
N GLN A 25 -12.13 4.09 -11.54
CA GLN A 25 -12.39 3.52 -10.21
C GLN A 25 -13.34 4.40 -9.39
N THR A 26 -13.09 5.71 -9.36
CA THR A 26 -13.93 6.71 -8.69
C THR A 26 -15.33 6.70 -9.30
N ALA A 27 -15.42 6.76 -10.63
CA ALA A 27 -16.69 6.75 -11.35
C ALA A 27 -17.51 5.48 -11.08
N ILE A 28 -16.89 4.29 -11.16
CA ILE A 28 -17.56 3.02 -10.87
C ILE A 28 -18.02 2.96 -9.41
N PHE A 29 -17.16 3.33 -8.47
CA PHE A 29 -17.50 3.30 -7.05
C PHE A 29 -18.68 4.23 -6.75
N CYS A 30 -18.63 5.48 -7.24
CA CYS A 30 -19.71 6.43 -7.02
C CYS A 30 -21.04 5.96 -7.62
N LEU A 31 -21.03 5.45 -8.87
CA LEU A 31 -22.23 4.91 -9.50
C LEU A 31 -22.76 3.69 -8.75
N GLN A 32 -21.90 2.80 -8.25
CA GLN A 32 -22.33 1.62 -7.48
C GLN A 32 -22.99 2.00 -6.15
N GLN A 33 -22.44 2.98 -5.42
CA GLN A 33 -23.01 3.45 -4.16
C GLN A 33 -24.37 4.16 -4.33
N ASN A 34 -24.69 4.58 -5.56
CA ASN A 34 -25.90 5.35 -5.88
C ASN A 34 -26.84 4.59 -6.83
N ASP A 35 -26.85 3.25 -6.75
CA ASP A 35 -27.71 2.36 -7.57
C ASP A 35 -27.64 2.62 -9.08
N TRP A 36 -26.48 3.05 -9.57
CA TRP A 36 -26.24 3.46 -10.95
C TRP A 36 -27.16 4.60 -11.43
N LYS A 37 -27.76 5.40 -10.54
CA LYS A 37 -28.52 6.61 -10.89
C LYS A 37 -27.53 7.74 -11.17
N PHE A 38 -27.40 8.14 -12.43
CA PHE A 38 -26.32 9.01 -12.88
C PHE A 38 -26.38 10.41 -12.23
N GLU A 39 -27.58 11.00 -12.20
CA GLU A 39 -27.84 12.33 -11.66
C GLU A 39 -27.53 12.35 -10.15
N LEU A 40 -28.10 11.40 -9.40
CA LEU A 40 -27.85 11.25 -7.96
C LEU A 40 -26.37 11.01 -7.64
N ALA A 41 -25.70 10.14 -8.41
CA ALA A 41 -24.28 9.87 -8.21
C ALA A 41 -23.44 11.13 -8.43
N SER A 42 -23.75 11.90 -9.49
CA SER A 42 -23.02 13.12 -9.82
C SER A 42 -23.21 14.19 -8.74
N ASP A 43 -24.45 14.41 -8.29
CA ASP A 43 -24.76 15.36 -7.22
C ASP A 43 -24.05 14.98 -5.91
N ASN A 44 -24.12 13.71 -5.53
CA ASN A 44 -23.46 13.22 -4.31
C ASN A 44 -21.93 13.32 -4.40
N TYR A 45 -21.35 13.09 -5.58
CA TYR A 45 -19.91 13.29 -5.80
C TYR A 45 -19.51 14.75 -5.64
N PHE A 46 -20.23 15.69 -6.26
CA PHE A 46 -19.90 17.12 -6.14
C PHE A 46 -20.07 17.66 -4.72
N GLN A 47 -20.99 17.08 -3.94
CA GLN A 47 -21.15 17.42 -2.53
C GLN A 47 -20.03 16.84 -1.65
N ASN A 48 -19.55 15.61 -1.94
CA ASN A 48 -18.60 14.89 -1.09
C ASN A 48 -17.52 14.15 -1.91
N PRO A 49 -16.66 14.86 -2.67
CA PRO A 49 -15.74 14.22 -3.61
C PRO A 49 -14.74 13.29 -2.91
N GLU A 50 -14.25 13.69 -1.74
CA GLU A 50 -13.29 12.90 -0.93
C GLU A 50 -13.81 11.52 -0.53
N TYR A 51 -15.12 11.39 -0.27
CA TYR A 51 -15.71 10.10 0.10
C TYR A 51 -15.69 9.10 -1.06
N TYR A 52 -15.87 9.59 -2.29
CA TYR A 52 -15.99 8.77 -3.49
C TYR A 52 -14.68 8.59 -4.24
N TYR A 53 -13.70 9.48 -4.05
CA TYR A 53 -12.42 9.40 -4.74
C TYR A 53 -11.71 8.07 -4.42
N ARG A 54 -11.38 7.30 -5.46
CA ARG A 54 -10.75 5.96 -5.32
C ARG A 54 -9.43 5.84 -6.06
N GLU A 55 -9.06 6.84 -6.84
CA GLU A 55 -7.78 6.82 -7.53
C GLU A 55 -6.62 6.94 -6.54
N LEU A 56 -5.48 6.39 -6.95
CA LEU A 56 -4.23 6.54 -6.23
C LEU A 56 -3.72 7.97 -6.36
N ASP A 57 -3.61 8.68 -5.24
CA ASP A 57 -3.01 10.01 -5.23
C ASP A 57 -1.54 9.95 -4.81
N ARG A 58 -0.64 10.04 -5.78
CA ARG A 58 0.81 10.05 -5.53
C ARG A 58 1.24 11.19 -4.61
N LYS A 59 0.55 12.34 -4.61
CA LYS A 59 0.88 13.46 -3.71
C LYS A 59 0.62 13.09 -2.25
N ARG A 60 -0.40 12.29 -1.96
CA ARG A 60 -0.66 11.77 -0.60
C ARG A 60 0.44 10.81 -0.16
N ILE A 61 0.94 9.96 -1.06
CA ILE A 61 2.09 9.09 -0.75
C ILE A 61 3.33 9.94 -0.42
N GLU A 62 3.61 10.99 -1.21
CA GLU A 62 4.72 11.91 -0.94
C GLU A 62 4.57 12.59 0.43
N GLN A 63 3.37 13.05 0.78
CA GLN A 63 3.10 13.64 2.10
C GLN A 63 3.28 12.64 3.25
N LEU A 64 2.88 11.38 3.06
CA LEU A 64 3.15 10.31 4.02
C LEU A 64 4.64 10.04 4.18
N PHE A 65 5.40 9.97 3.08
CA PHE A 65 6.85 9.84 3.17
C PHE A 65 7.45 11.00 3.98
N MET A 66 7.03 12.24 3.72
CA MET A 66 7.51 13.41 4.47
C MET A 66 7.18 13.36 5.96
N ARG A 67 6.08 12.69 6.36
CA ARG A 67 5.72 12.48 7.77
C ARG A 67 6.72 11.59 8.52
N TYR A 68 7.30 10.60 7.85
CA TYR A 68 8.20 9.61 8.47
C TYR A 68 9.67 9.81 8.12
N ARG A 69 9.98 10.70 7.16
CA ARG A 69 11.35 11.00 6.71
C ARG A 69 12.30 11.31 7.87
N ASP A 70 13.52 10.82 7.77
CA ASP A 70 14.60 11.16 8.68
C ASP A 70 14.97 12.66 8.52
N PRO A 71 14.91 13.49 9.58
CA PRO A 71 15.29 14.90 9.49
C PRO A 71 16.72 15.11 8.97
N SER A 72 17.64 14.20 9.30
CA SER A 72 19.05 14.25 8.94
C SER A 72 19.35 13.71 7.54
N ASP A 73 18.48 12.87 6.98
CA ASP A 73 18.63 12.33 5.62
C ASP A 73 17.30 12.38 4.84
N PRO A 74 17.14 13.31 3.89
CA PRO A 74 15.90 13.47 3.13
C PRO A 74 15.54 12.35 2.18
N LEU A 75 16.46 11.42 1.93
CA LEU A 75 16.24 10.36 0.97
C LEU A 75 15.79 9.07 1.64
N LYS A 76 15.54 9.07 2.96
CA LYS A 76 15.06 7.89 3.67
C LYS A 76 14.16 8.17 4.86
N ILE A 77 13.45 7.12 5.28
CA ILE A 77 12.80 6.94 6.57
C ILE A 77 13.79 6.12 7.40
N GLY A 78 14.41 6.73 8.41
CA GLY A 78 15.29 6.02 9.35
C GLY A 78 14.50 5.27 10.43
N SER A 79 15.21 4.66 11.38
CA SER A 79 14.61 3.81 12.41
C SER A 79 13.48 4.46 13.21
N GLN A 80 13.63 5.74 13.58
CA GLN A 80 12.57 6.48 14.29
C GLN A 80 11.34 6.72 13.42
N GLY A 81 11.56 6.97 12.12
CA GLY A 81 10.49 7.09 11.15
C GLY A 81 9.74 5.76 10.95
N VAL A 82 10.48 4.65 10.90
CA VAL A 82 9.90 3.29 10.85
C VAL A 82 9.06 3.02 12.10
N ILE A 83 9.55 3.35 13.30
CA ILE A 83 8.76 3.19 14.54
C ILE A 83 7.44 3.96 14.47
N HIS A 84 7.47 5.24 14.10
CA HIS A 84 6.25 6.05 13.96
C HIS A 84 5.30 5.50 12.88
N PHE A 85 5.84 5.01 11.76
CA PHE A 85 5.05 4.35 10.72
C PHE A 85 4.36 3.07 11.23
N LEU A 86 5.05 2.27 12.04
CA LEU A 86 4.49 1.06 12.64
C LEU A 86 3.45 1.37 13.73
N GLU A 87 3.65 2.43 14.51
CA GLU A 87 2.67 2.93 15.48
C GLU A 87 1.37 3.35 14.77
N ASP A 88 1.46 4.12 13.69
CA ASP A 88 0.29 4.49 12.89
C ASP A 88 -0.40 3.26 12.29
N LEU A 89 0.33 2.17 12.03
CA LEU A 89 -0.18 0.90 11.55
C LEU A 89 -0.75 -0.02 12.64
N ASP A 90 -0.61 0.35 13.92
CA ASP A 90 -0.90 -0.52 15.08
C ASP A 90 -0.13 -1.86 15.05
N LEU A 91 1.13 -1.83 14.58
CA LEU A 91 1.99 -3.00 14.46
C LEU A 91 3.14 -2.95 15.46
N LYS A 92 3.47 -4.11 16.03
CA LYS A 92 4.72 -4.29 16.76
C LYS A 92 5.89 -4.50 15.78
N PRO A 93 7.10 -4.04 16.11
CA PRO A 93 8.28 -4.24 15.24
C PRO A 93 8.61 -5.70 14.92
N ASP A 94 8.24 -6.64 15.80
CA ASP A 94 8.47 -8.09 15.65
C ASP A 94 7.34 -8.81 14.90
N SER A 95 6.32 -8.09 14.40
CA SER A 95 5.21 -8.69 13.68
C SER A 95 5.62 -9.15 12.28
N LYS A 96 5.16 -10.34 11.88
CA LYS A 96 5.26 -10.85 10.50
C LYS A 96 4.72 -9.88 9.46
N LEU A 97 3.71 -9.09 9.80
CA LEU A 97 3.14 -8.08 8.90
C LEU A 97 4.16 -6.98 8.55
N VAL A 98 5.08 -6.64 9.47
CA VAL A 98 6.17 -5.69 9.20
C VAL A 98 7.12 -6.24 8.14
N LEU A 99 7.49 -7.52 8.27
CA LEU A 99 8.34 -8.20 7.30
C LEU A 99 7.65 -8.34 5.93
N ILE A 100 6.33 -8.56 5.92
CA ILE A 100 5.53 -8.56 4.68
C ILE A 100 5.56 -7.18 4.02
N ILE A 101 5.42 -6.10 4.78
CA ILE A 101 5.54 -4.73 4.23
C ILE A 101 6.92 -4.54 3.59
N ALA A 102 7.99 -4.88 4.31
CA ALA A 102 9.35 -4.79 3.79
C ALA A 102 9.54 -5.57 2.48
N TRP A 103 9.01 -6.79 2.41
CA TRP A 103 9.05 -7.61 1.19
C TRP A 103 8.30 -6.97 0.03
N LYS A 104 7.08 -6.47 0.25
CA LYS A 104 6.28 -5.84 -0.80
C LYS A 104 6.86 -4.49 -1.24
N PHE A 105 7.64 -3.83 -0.39
CA PHE A 105 8.33 -2.58 -0.70
C PHE A 105 9.72 -2.83 -1.29
N HIS A 106 10.15 -4.09 -1.37
CA HIS A 106 11.48 -4.49 -1.82
C HIS A 106 12.59 -3.81 -1.03
N ALA A 107 12.39 -3.65 0.29
CA ALA A 107 13.36 -2.99 1.15
C ALA A 107 14.69 -3.76 1.20
N GLU A 108 15.80 -3.06 0.97
CA GLU A 108 17.13 -3.66 0.95
C GLU A 108 17.72 -3.85 2.35
N VAL A 109 17.41 -2.95 3.29
CA VAL A 109 18.03 -2.89 4.62
C VAL A 109 16.95 -2.79 5.70
N GLN A 110 17.11 -3.55 6.78
CA GLN A 110 16.23 -3.46 7.94
C GLN A 110 16.32 -2.11 8.66
N CYS A 111 15.26 -1.76 9.40
CA CYS A 111 15.15 -0.53 10.19
C CYS A 111 15.18 0.79 9.38
N GLU A 112 15.14 0.73 8.06
CA GLU A 112 14.97 1.91 7.20
C GLU A 112 14.18 1.59 5.93
N PHE A 113 13.69 2.65 5.28
CA PHE A 113 13.23 2.61 3.90
C PHE A 113 13.82 3.80 3.18
N SER A 114 14.43 3.58 2.03
CA SER A 114 14.68 4.67 1.08
C SER A 114 13.36 5.27 0.60
N ARG A 115 13.46 6.50 0.09
CA ARG A 115 12.32 7.18 -0.52
C ARG A 115 11.72 6.37 -1.65
N ASP A 116 12.55 5.80 -2.51
CA ASP A 116 12.05 5.09 -3.68
C ASP A 116 11.36 3.77 -3.30
N GLU A 117 11.89 3.01 -2.33
CA GLU A 117 11.21 1.81 -1.81
C GLU A 117 9.84 2.15 -1.22
N PHE A 118 9.75 3.21 -0.40
CA PHE A 118 8.48 3.62 0.20
C PHE A 118 7.46 4.09 -0.84
N ILE A 119 7.87 5.00 -1.74
CA ILE A 119 6.97 5.56 -2.75
C ILE A 119 6.52 4.47 -3.72
N ASN A 120 7.45 3.65 -4.23
CA ASN A 120 7.13 2.58 -5.19
C ASN A 120 6.30 1.49 -4.53
N GLY A 121 6.64 1.04 -3.31
CA GLY A 121 5.86 0.04 -2.59
C GLY A 121 4.40 0.44 -2.37
N MET A 122 4.17 1.70 -1.97
CA MET A 122 2.81 2.25 -1.84
C MET A 122 2.08 2.30 -3.20
N CYS A 123 2.78 2.72 -4.28
CA CYS A 123 2.21 2.76 -5.62
C CYS A 123 1.84 1.37 -6.15
N ASP A 124 2.74 0.39 -6.02
CA ASP A 124 2.57 -0.97 -6.54
C ASP A 124 1.44 -1.71 -5.82
N LEU A 125 1.24 -1.42 -4.53
CA LEU A 125 0.10 -1.91 -3.77
C LEU A 125 -1.22 -1.17 -4.06
N GLY A 126 -1.16 -0.04 -4.77
CA GLY A 126 -2.32 0.81 -5.06
C GLY A 126 -2.89 1.50 -3.83
N ILE A 127 -2.04 1.89 -2.89
CA ILE A 127 -2.42 2.50 -1.60
C ILE A 127 -1.75 3.86 -1.43
N ASP A 128 -2.49 4.81 -0.85
CA ASP A 128 -2.04 6.19 -0.62
C ASP A 128 -2.36 6.70 0.79
N SER A 129 -2.78 5.79 1.69
CA SER A 129 -3.08 6.08 3.09
C SER A 129 -2.73 4.90 3.99
N ILE A 130 -2.49 5.20 5.27
CA ILE A 130 -2.28 4.19 6.31
C ILE A 130 -3.50 3.27 6.44
N ASP A 131 -4.72 3.81 6.39
CA ASP A 131 -5.93 2.99 6.48
C ASP A 131 -6.05 2.00 5.31
N LYS A 132 -5.71 2.42 4.09
CA LYS A 132 -5.67 1.52 2.94
C LYS A 132 -4.59 0.45 3.10
N LEU A 133 -3.42 0.79 3.65
CA LEU A 133 -2.39 -0.20 3.96
C LEU A 133 -2.88 -1.21 5.00
N LYS A 134 -3.44 -0.76 6.13
CA LYS A 134 -4.05 -1.61 7.17
C LYS A 134 -5.07 -2.60 6.59
N ALA A 135 -5.97 -2.10 5.75
CA ALA A 135 -6.99 -2.93 5.10
C ALA A 135 -6.40 -3.95 4.11
N LYS A 136 -5.22 -3.66 3.54
CA LYS A 136 -4.53 -4.52 2.58
C LYS A 136 -3.72 -5.63 3.26
N LEU A 137 -3.18 -5.39 4.46
CA LEU A 137 -2.27 -6.32 5.15
C LEU A 137 -2.82 -7.75 5.29
N PRO A 138 -4.08 -7.99 5.71
CA PRO A 138 -4.61 -9.36 5.81
C PRO A 138 -4.63 -10.10 4.46
N ILE A 139 -4.82 -9.36 3.37
CA ILE A 139 -4.82 -9.94 2.01
C ILE A 139 -3.40 -10.32 1.61
N LEU A 140 -2.42 -9.46 1.90
CA LEU A 140 -1.00 -9.71 1.63
C LEU A 140 -0.48 -10.91 2.42
N GLU A 141 -0.91 -11.05 3.67
CA GLU A 141 -0.58 -12.23 4.47
C GLU A 141 -1.17 -13.51 3.87
N GLN A 142 -2.41 -13.47 3.35
CA GLN A 142 -3.01 -14.61 2.66
C GLN A 142 -2.30 -14.98 1.36
N GLU A 143 -1.61 -14.04 0.69
CA GLU A 143 -0.78 -14.35 -0.50
C GLU A 143 0.33 -15.37 -0.16
N LEU A 144 0.81 -15.41 1.08
CA LEU A 144 1.83 -16.36 1.53
C LEU A 144 1.33 -17.80 1.67
N ASN A 145 0.02 -18.06 1.49
CA ASN A 145 -0.47 -19.43 1.34
C ASN A 145 -0.06 -20.06 0.00
N ASP A 146 0.31 -19.24 -0.99
CA ASP A 146 0.92 -19.73 -2.22
C ASP A 146 2.40 -20.08 -1.95
N ALA A 147 2.77 -21.33 -2.25
CA ALA A 147 4.11 -21.83 -1.98
C ALA A 147 5.21 -21.07 -2.75
N GLY A 148 4.90 -20.56 -3.94
CA GLY A 148 5.83 -19.76 -4.74
C GLY A 148 6.07 -18.39 -4.10
N LYS A 149 5.00 -17.73 -3.65
CA LYS A 149 5.07 -16.45 -2.92
C LYS A 149 5.77 -16.60 -1.58
N PHE A 150 5.47 -17.66 -0.82
CA PHE A 150 6.16 -17.92 0.43
C PHE A 150 7.66 -18.15 0.23
N LYS A 151 8.05 -18.91 -0.81
CA LYS A 151 9.46 -19.14 -1.12
C LYS A 151 10.20 -17.83 -1.46
N ASP A 152 9.55 -16.96 -2.25
CA ASP A 152 10.08 -15.64 -2.59
C ASP A 152 10.25 -14.76 -1.34
N PHE A 153 9.21 -14.68 -0.51
CA PHE A 153 9.22 -13.99 0.78
C PHE A 153 10.34 -14.49 1.70
N TYR A 154 10.47 -15.82 1.86
CA TYR A 154 11.50 -16.44 2.69
C TYR A 154 12.92 -16.14 2.20
N HIS A 155 13.16 -16.17 0.89
CA HIS A 155 14.47 -15.80 0.33
C HIS A 155 14.76 -14.29 0.48
N PHE A 156 13.75 -13.45 0.34
CA PHE A 156 13.87 -12.01 0.60
C PHE A 156 14.34 -11.76 2.04
N THR A 157 13.72 -12.44 3.03
CA THR A 157 14.02 -12.24 4.45
C THR A 157 15.51 -12.38 4.77
N PHE A 158 16.21 -13.31 4.14
CA PHE A 158 17.65 -13.48 4.37
C PHE A 158 18.46 -12.24 3.95
N ASN A 159 18.17 -11.67 2.78
CA ASN A 159 18.89 -10.49 2.30
C ASN A 159 18.54 -9.23 3.08
N TYR A 160 17.30 -9.15 3.56
CA TYR A 160 16.82 -8.05 4.40
C TYR A 160 17.43 -8.07 5.81
N ALA A 161 17.60 -9.26 6.38
CA ALA A 161 18.09 -9.47 7.74
C ALA A 161 19.62 -9.36 7.89
N LYS A 162 20.38 -9.54 6.80
CA LYS A 162 21.85 -9.48 6.87
C LYS A 162 22.32 -8.03 6.80
N ASP A 163 23.41 -7.72 7.50
CA ASP A 163 24.03 -6.40 7.41
C ASP A 163 24.53 -6.09 5.99
N PRO A 164 24.49 -4.81 5.55
CA PRO A 164 25.10 -4.37 4.31
C PRO A 164 26.58 -4.79 4.22
N GLY A 165 26.96 -5.43 3.11
CA GLY A 165 28.31 -5.96 2.91
C GLY A 165 28.61 -7.30 3.58
N ALA A 166 27.75 -7.78 4.49
CA ALA A 166 27.89 -9.11 5.06
C ALA A 166 27.50 -10.21 4.06
N LYS A 167 28.18 -11.36 4.17
CA LYS A 167 27.90 -12.57 3.37
C LYS A 167 26.96 -13.57 4.07
N GLY A 168 26.62 -13.32 5.32
CA GLY A 168 25.77 -14.17 6.14
C GLY A 168 25.09 -13.37 7.25
N ILE A 169 24.14 -14.01 7.91
CA ILE A 169 23.45 -13.51 9.10
C ILE A 169 24.04 -14.23 10.31
N ASP A 170 24.19 -13.55 11.43
CA ASP A 170 24.53 -14.20 12.69
C ASP A 170 23.42 -15.17 13.14
N LEU A 171 23.77 -16.12 14.00
CA LEU A 171 22.84 -17.17 14.41
C LEU A 171 21.64 -16.62 15.19
N GLU A 172 21.84 -15.59 16.03
CA GLU A 172 20.78 -15.05 16.87
C GLU A 172 19.73 -14.32 16.03
N MET A 173 20.18 -13.51 15.06
CA MET A 173 19.31 -12.83 14.11
C MET A 173 18.61 -13.84 13.18
N ALA A 174 19.30 -14.88 12.70
CA ALA A 174 18.67 -15.93 11.91
C ALA A 174 17.55 -16.64 12.69
N ILE A 175 17.77 -16.96 13.96
CA ILE A 175 16.76 -17.54 14.85
C ILE A 175 15.59 -16.56 15.05
N ALA A 176 15.86 -15.28 15.27
CA ALA A 176 14.82 -14.27 15.45
C ALA A 176 13.87 -14.21 14.24
N TYR A 177 14.42 -14.16 13.01
CA TYR A 177 13.61 -14.15 11.78
C TYR A 177 12.89 -15.48 11.51
N TRP A 178 13.48 -16.62 11.90
CA TRP A 178 12.81 -17.92 11.75
C TRP A 178 11.62 -18.11 12.69
N CYS A 179 11.57 -17.37 13.80
CA CYS A 179 10.48 -17.44 14.79
C CYS A 179 9.29 -16.53 14.46
N ILE A 180 9.39 -15.70 13.41
CA ILE A 180 8.31 -14.85 12.88
C ILE A 180 7.31 -15.69 12.08
#